data_AF-A0A480BVG1-F1
#
_entry.id   AF-A0A480BVG1-F1
#
_cell.length_a   1.000
_cell.length_b   1.000
_cell.length_c   1.000
_cell.angle_alpha   90.00
_cell.angle_beta   90.00
_cell.angle_gamma   90.00
#
_symmetry.space_group_name_H-M   'P 1'
#
loop_
_entity.id
_entity.type
_entity.pdbx_description
1 polymer ?
#
loop_
_entity_poly.entity_id
_entity_poly.type
_entity_poly.pdbx_seq_one_letter_code
_entity_poly.pdbx_strand_id
1 'polypeptide(L)'
;MSTLDDDQIEQLRRVWDRYGRVTVVVAVAVVVGLLGGRFYGQYQGQQAQQAAALYATYQQPSPAQADDAADVAEQLREQYPASSYAAFAALDQARQAVQDGDLDVAERHLRWVVANAAEPADRGLAGLRLARVLLARGDVAAAKEAVADKAITPSPVLDEIKGDIALAEGKSSQARDHYQQALAGLTGDAGAAALINLKLDALGNRE
;
A
#
# COMPACT_ATOMS: atom_id res chain seq x y z
N MET A 1 -51.27 -50.52 -4.95
CA MET A 1 -51.42 -49.68 -3.74
C MET A 1 -50.02 -49.23 -3.35
N SER A 2 -49.71 -47.94 -3.51
CA SER A 2 -48.39 -47.37 -3.29
C SER A 2 -48.22 -47.03 -1.81
N THR A 3 -47.75 -47.98 -1.00
CA THR A 3 -47.45 -47.73 0.43
C THR A 3 -46.10 -47.04 0.62
N LEU A 4 -45.26 -47.00 -0.42
CA LEU A 4 -44.01 -46.22 -0.38
C LEU A 4 -44.30 -44.72 -0.36
N ASP A 5 -45.38 -44.25 -1.01
CA ASP A 5 -45.66 -42.82 -1.07
C ASP A 5 -46.14 -42.26 0.28
N ASP A 6 -47.01 -42.98 1.00
CA ASP A 6 -47.58 -42.48 2.27
C ASP A 6 -46.52 -42.41 3.39
N ASP A 7 -45.64 -43.42 3.52
CA ASP A 7 -44.57 -43.43 4.52
C ASP A 7 -43.50 -42.35 4.25
N GLN A 8 -43.21 -42.07 2.98
CA GLN A 8 -42.31 -40.97 2.57
C GLN A 8 -42.91 -39.61 2.94
N ILE A 9 -44.20 -39.41 2.66
CA ILE A 9 -44.91 -38.17 2.96
C ILE A 9 -44.95 -37.93 4.47
N GLU A 10 -45.20 -38.95 5.27
CA GLU A 10 -45.31 -38.82 6.72
C GLU A 10 -43.95 -38.58 7.41
N GLN A 11 -42.86 -39.09 6.83
CA GLN A 11 -41.49 -38.76 7.25
C GLN A 11 -41.12 -37.32 6.90
N LEU A 12 -41.43 -36.86 5.69
CA LEU A 12 -41.23 -35.45 5.29
C LEU A 12 -42.03 -34.50 6.18
N ARG A 13 -43.28 -34.85 6.50
CA ARG A 13 -44.15 -34.05 7.36
C ARG A 13 -43.60 -33.92 8.77
N ARG A 14 -43.08 -35.01 9.35
CA ARG A 14 -42.41 -34.99 10.67
C ARG A 14 -41.13 -34.16 10.68
N VAL A 15 -40.33 -34.20 9.60
CA VAL A 15 -39.12 -33.39 9.47
C VAL A 15 -39.48 -31.90 9.33
N TRP A 16 -40.52 -31.59 8.56
CA TRP A 16 -41.02 -30.23 8.38
C TRP A 16 -41.60 -29.64 9.66
N ASP A 17 -42.44 -30.38 10.39
CA ASP A 17 -43.01 -29.91 11.66
C ASP A 17 -41.93 -29.69 12.73
N ARG A 18 -40.83 -30.46 12.67
CA ARG A 18 -39.72 -30.35 13.62
C ARG A 18 -38.71 -29.25 13.25
N TYR A 19 -38.39 -29.07 11.97
CA TYR A 19 -37.26 -28.23 11.53
C TYR A 19 -37.62 -27.16 10.49
N GLY A 20 -38.86 -27.10 9.99
CA GLY A 20 -39.24 -26.22 8.86
C GLY A 20 -38.88 -24.75 9.08
N ARG A 21 -39.02 -24.23 10.31
CA ARG A 21 -38.60 -22.85 10.65
C ARG A 21 -37.08 -22.66 10.53
N VAL A 22 -36.29 -23.62 10.99
CA VAL A 22 -34.82 -23.57 10.90
C VAL A 22 -34.37 -23.71 9.45
N THR A 23 -34.96 -24.63 8.69
CA THR A 23 -34.66 -24.82 7.25
C THR A 23 -34.93 -23.56 6.45
N VAL A 24 -36.05 -22.87 6.69
CA VAL A 24 -36.35 -21.59 6.03
C VAL A 24 -35.35 -20.50 6.42
N VAL A 25 -35.00 -20.37 7.70
CA VAL A 25 -34.00 -19.39 8.15
C VAL A 25 -32.64 -19.64 7.51
N VAL A 26 -32.18 -20.89 7.46
CA VAL A 26 -30.91 -21.27 6.81
C VAL A 26 -30.97 -21.00 5.30
N ALA A 27 -32.07 -21.36 4.64
CA ALA A 27 -32.24 -21.10 3.21
C ALA A 27 -32.19 -19.59 2.88
N VAL A 28 -32.89 -18.77 3.68
CA VAL A 28 -32.85 -17.30 3.54
C VAL A 28 -31.45 -16.77 3.79
N ALA A 29 -30.75 -17.25 4.84
CA ALA A 29 -29.39 -16.84 5.13
C ALA A 29 -28.42 -17.15 3.99
N VAL A 30 -28.55 -18.32 3.35
CA VAL A 30 -27.76 -18.69 2.16
C VAL A 30 -28.05 -17.77 0.99
N VAL A 31 -29.32 -17.49 0.69
CA VAL A 31 -29.71 -16.59 -0.41
C VAL A 31 -29.19 -15.17 -0.17
N VAL A 32 -29.35 -14.63 1.05
CA VAL A 32 -28.84 -13.31 1.42
C VAL A 32 -27.32 -13.28 1.33
N GLY A 33 -26.61 -14.31 1.79
CA GLY A 33 -25.16 -14.41 1.68
C GLY A 33 -24.67 -14.39 0.23
N LEU A 34 -25.32 -15.17 -0.65
CA LEU A 34 -24.97 -15.22 -2.07
C LEU A 34 -25.26 -13.91 -2.81
N LEU A 35 -26.44 -13.30 -2.57
CA LEU A 35 -26.81 -12.03 -3.19
C LEU A 35 -25.97 -10.88 -2.65
N GLY A 36 -25.73 -10.84 -1.34
CA GLY A 36 -24.87 -9.86 -0.68
C GLY A 36 -23.45 -9.92 -1.21
N GLY A 37 -22.87 -11.11 -1.34
CA GLY A 37 -21.53 -11.29 -1.91
C GLY A 37 -21.42 -10.82 -3.37
N ARG A 38 -22.42 -11.14 -4.21
CA ARG A 38 -22.45 -10.67 -5.60
C ARG A 38 -22.60 -9.16 -5.70
N PHE A 39 -23.50 -8.57 -4.91
CA PHE A 39 -23.71 -7.13 -4.89
C PHE A 39 -22.46 -6.40 -4.41
N TYR A 40 -21.82 -6.88 -3.35
CA TYR A 40 -20.59 -6.32 -2.82
C TYR A 40 -19.44 -6.38 -3.84
N GLY A 41 -19.28 -7.50 -4.55
CA GLY A 41 -18.29 -7.63 -5.61
C GLY A 41 -18.54 -6.67 -6.79
N GLN A 42 -19.79 -6.52 -7.21
CA GLN A 42 -20.14 -5.55 -8.26
C GLN A 42 -19.86 -4.10 -7.84
N TYR A 43 -20.18 -3.75 -6.59
CA TYR A 43 -19.92 -2.43 -6.04
C TYR A 43 -18.41 -2.12 -6.00
N GLN A 44 -17.58 -3.06 -5.53
CA GLN A 44 -16.12 -2.91 -5.58
C GLN A 44 -15.59 -2.77 -7.01
N GLY A 45 -16.12 -3.55 -7.95
CA GLY A 45 -15.76 -3.45 -9.36
C GLY A 45 -16.07 -2.07 -9.96
N GLN A 46 -17.22 -1.50 -9.62
CA GLN A 46 -17.59 -0.15 -10.06
C GLN A 46 -16.69 0.92 -9.44
N GLN A 47 -16.40 0.84 -8.14
CA GLN A 47 -15.46 1.77 -7.50
C GLN A 47 -14.07 1.72 -8.15
N ALA A 48 -13.55 0.52 -8.43
CA ALA A 48 -12.26 0.36 -9.07
C ALA A 48 -12.22 1.00 -10.47
N GLN A 49 -13.31 0.87 -11.25
CA GLN A 49 -13.42 1.51 -12.57
C GLN A 49 -13.47 3.03 -12.47
N GLN A 50 -14.22 3.58 -11.52
CA GLN A 50 -14.31 5.03 -11.32
C GLN A 50 -12.97 5.63 -10.86
N ALA A 51 -12.30 4.97 -9.91
CA ALA A 51 -10.95 5.35 -9.47
C ALA A 51 -9.93 5.28 -10.62
N ALA A 52 -9.99 4.23 -11.45
CA ALA A 52 -9.12 4.10 -12.61
C ALA A 52 -9.33 5.25 -13.63
N ALA A 53 -10.58 5.60 -13.91
CA ALA A 53 -10.91 6.69 -14.82
C ALA A 53 -10.40 8.04 -14.29
N LEU A 54 -10.59 8.31 -13.00
CA LEU A 54 -10.12 9.53 -12.35
C LEU A 54 -8.58 9.59 -12.35
N TYR A 55 -7.90 8.46 -12.12
CA TYR A 55 -6.44 8.38 -12.21
C TYR A 55 -5.90 8.54 -13.63
N ALA A 56 -6.65 8.15 -14.66
CA ALA A 56 -6.28 8.44 -16.04
C ALA A 56 -6.31 9.95 -16.32
N THR A 57 -7.32 10.66 -15.80
CA THR A 57 -7.38 12.13 -15.85
C THR A 57 -6.21 12.78 -15.09
N TYR A 58 -5.83 12.23 -13.94
CA TYR A 58 -4.66 12.68 -13.17
C TYR A 58 -3.36 12.58 -13.99
N GLN A 59 -3.12 11.47 -14.67
CA GLN A 59 -1.88 11.24 -15.43
C GLN A 59 -1.80 12.05 -16.72
N GLN A 60 -2.95 12.32 -17.34
CA GLN A 60 -3.04 13.03 -18.61
C GLN A 60 -4.09 14.13 -18.49
N PRO A 61 -3.80 15.17 -17.70
CA PRO A 61 -4.74 16.26 -17.56
C PRO A 61 -4.89 16.93 -18.93
N SER A 62 -6.13 17.20 -19.31
CA SER A 62 -6.37 17.98 -20.53
C SER A 62 -5.80 19.39 -20.35
N PRO A 63 -5.45 20.12 -21.43
CA PRO A 63 -4.95 21.50 -21.30
C PRO A 63 -5.90 22.45 -20.55
N ALA A 64 -7.20 22.11 -20.49
CA ALA A 64 -8.21 22.85 -19.75
C ALA A 64 -8.29 22.46 -18.26
N GLN A 65 -7.63 21.38 -17.85
CA GLN A 65 -7.66 20.76 -16.51
C GLN A 65 -6.24 20.54 -15.95
N ALA A 66 -5.21 21.13 -16.59
CA ALA A 66 -3.81 20.97 -16.16
C ALA A 66 -3.59 21.46 -14.72
N ASP A 67 -4.31 22.52 -14.32
CA ASP A 67 -4.29 23.06 -12.96
C ASP A 67 -5.13 22.22 -11.96
N ASP A 68 -5.96 21.28 -12.43
CA ASP A 68 -6.84 20.44 -11.60
C ASP A 68 -6.19 19.13 -11.13
N ALA A 69 -4.96 18.81 -11.55
CA ALA A 69 -4.34 17.52 -11.22
C ALA A 69 -4.23 17.28 -9.69
N ALA A 70 -3.99 18.33 -8.91
CA ALA A 70 -3.98 18.25 -7.45
C ALA A 70 -5.37 17.92 -6.87
N ASP A 71 -6.42 18.54 -7.41
CA ASP A 71 -7.81 18.30 -6.99
C ASP A 71 -8.27 16.89 -7.36
N VAL A 72 -7.87 16.39 -8.53
CA VAL A 72 -8.14 15.01 -8.96
C VAL A 72 -7.46 14.01 -8.02
N ALA A 73 -6.21 14.28 -7.59
CA ALA A 73 -5.52 13.43 -6.63
C ALA A 73 -6.16 13.47 -5.23
N GLU A 74 -6.64 14.64 -4.77
CA GLU A 74 -7.41 14.73 -3.53
C GLU A 74 -8.72 13.94 -3.64
N GLN A 75 -9.47 14.08 -4.73
CA GLN A 75 -10.69 13.31 -4.97
C GLN A 75 -10.44 11.80 -4.95
N LEU A 76 -9.33 11.33 -5.53
CA LEU A 76 -8.93 9.93 -5.44
C LEU A 76 -8.74 9.49 -3.97
N ARG A 77 -8.06 10.31 -3.17
CA ARG A 77 -7.79 10.01 -1.76
C ARG A 77 -9.05 10.05 -0.89
N GLU A 78 -9.95 10.98 -1.14
CA GLU A 78 -11.19 11.13 -0.36
C GLU A 78 -12.26 10.12 -0.74
N GLN A 79 -12.47 9.89 -2.04
CA GLN A 79 -13.56 9.04 -2.53
C GLN A 79 -13.17 7.58 -2.69
N TYR A 80 -11.89 7.30 -2.98
CA TYR A 80 -11.38 5.95 -3.21
C TYR A 80 -10.10 5.65 -2.40
N PRO A 81 -10.07 5.90 -1.08
CA PRO A 81 -8.87 5.76 -0.25
C PRO A 81 -8.29 4.34 -0.26
N ALA A 82 -9.14 3.33 -0.42
CA ALA A 82 -8.74 1.92 -0.47
C ALA A 82 -8.23 1.46 -1.85
N SER A 83 -8.26 2.33 -2.87
CA SER A 83 -7.79 1.99 -4.21
C SER A 83 -6.28 2.18 -4.33
N SER A 84 -5.60 1.30 -5.07
CA SER A 84 -4.18 1.48 -5.42
C SER A 84 -3.96 2.79 -6.20
N TYR A 85 -4.97 3.27 -6.93
CA TYR A 85 -4.92 4.52 -7.67
C TYR A 85 -4.75 5.75 -6.76
N ALA A 86 -5.40 5.75 -5.59
CA ALA A 86 -5.21 6.81 -4.61
C ALA A 86 -3.78 6.78 -4.03
N ALA A 87 -3.24 5.58 -3.77
CA ALA A 87 -1.85 5.42 -3.35
C ALA A 87 -0.86 5.91 -4.43
N PHE A 88 -1.10 5.56 -5.70
CA PHE A 88 -0.24 5.97 -6.80
C PHE A 88 -0.24 7.49 -7.01
N ALA A 89 -1.41 8.13 -6.97
CA ALA A 89 -1.50 9.59 -7.05
C ALA A 89 -0.74 10.27 -5.90
N ALA A 90 -0.91 9.79 -4.66
CA ALA A 90 -0.18 10.33 -3.51
C ALA A 90 1.34 10.10 -3.59
N LEU A 91 1.78 8.93 -4.06
CA LEU A 91 3.20 8.64 -4.29
C LEU A 91 3.82 9.54 -5.37
N ASP A 92 3.03 9.89 -6.38
CA ASP A 92 3.45 10.80 -7.45
C ASP A 92 3.48 12.26 -6.95
N GLN A 93 2.47 12.73 -6.22
CA GLN A 93 2.48 14.03 -5.55
C GLN A 93 3.68 14.17 -4.60
N ALA A 94 4.00 13.12 -3.84
CA ALA A 94 5.19 13.09 -3.00
C ALA A 94 6.49 13.25 -3.81
N ARG A 95 6.57 12.59 -4.98
CA ARG A 95 7.72 12.72 -5.88
C ARG A 95 7.85 14.15 -6.42
N GLN A 96 6.74 14.73 -6.90
CA GLN A 96 6.71 16.10 -7.40
C GLN A 96 7.16 17.09 -6.32
N ALA A 97 6.61 16.95 -5.10
CA ALA A 97 7.01 17.78 -3.97
C ALA A 97 8.50 17.68 -3.62
N VAL A 98 9.10 16.48 -3.68
CA VAL A 98 10.58 16.34 -3.53
C VAL A 98 11.33 17.05 -4.65
N GLN A 99 10.85 16.98 -5.89
CA GLN A 99 11.47 17.67 -7.03
C GLN A 99 11.39 19.19 -6.90
N ASP A 100 10.31 19.69 -6.31
CA ASP A 100 10.09 21.12 -6.02
C ASP A 100 10.81 21.58 -4.74
N GLY A 101 11.41 20.66 -4.00
CA GLY A 101 12.09 20.93 -2.73
C GLY A 101 11.17 21.07 -1.51
N ASP A 102 9.86 20.85 -1.68
CA ASP A 102 8.88 20.88 -0.59
C ASP A 102 8.82 19.52 0.14
N LEU A 103 9.79 19.32 1.03
CA LEU A 103 9.90 18.08 1.81
C LEU A 103 8.74 17.92 2.82
N ASP A 104 8.09 19.01 3.22
CA ASP A 104 6.92 18.98 4.10
C ASP A 104 5.71 18.38 3.39
N VAL A 105 5.42 18.83 2.17
CA VAL A 105 4.38 18.25 1.31
C VAL A 105 4.69 16.79 1.00
N ALA A 106 5.93 16.48 0.64
CA ALA A 106 6.35 15.10 0.34
C ALA A 106 6.09 14.16 1.53
N GLU A 107 6.48 14.58 2.73
CA GLU A 107 6.23 13.81 3.95
C GLU A 107 4.74 13.56 4.18
N ARG A 108 3.89 14.58 4.04
CA ARG A 108 2.43 14.43 4.24
C ARG A 108 1.84 13.37 3.31
N HIS A 109 2.17 13.41 2.02
CA HIS A 109 1.67 12.43 1.06
C HIS A 109 2.20 11.03 1.35
N LEU A 110 3.48 10.88 1.71
CA LEU A 110 4.06 9.57 2.02
C LEU A 110 3.46 8.97 3.29
N ARG A 111 3.23 9.77 4.33
CA ARG A 111 2.53 9.31 5.55
C ARG A 111 1.09 8.90 5.24
N TRP A 112 0.41 9.62 4.35
CA TRP A 112 -0.93 9.23 3.91
C TRP A 112 -0.92 7.84 3.26
N VAL A 113 0.05 7.54 2.38
CA VAL A 113 0.16 6.23 1.73
C VAL A 113 0.45 5.13 2.75
N VAL A 114 1.41 5.36 3.66
CA VAL A 114 1.74 4.40 4.75
C VAL A 114 0.49 4.05 5.57
N ALA A 115 -0.36 5.03 5.86
CA ALA A 115 -1.55 4.84 6.67
C ALA A 115 -2.75 4.23 5.93
N ASN A 116 -2.92 4.52 4.63
CA ASN A 116 -4.18 4.24 3.93
C ASN A 116 -4.07 3.24 2.77
N ALA A 117 -2.89 3.02 2.19
CA ALA A 117 -2.78 2.15 1.04
C ALA A 117 -3.15 0.70 1.39
N ALA A 118 -4.02 0.11 0.57
CA ALA A 118 -4.49 -1.26 0.76
C ALA A 118 -3.35 -2.28 0.59
N GLU A 119 -2.49 -2.06 -0.40
CA GLU A 119 -1.39 -2.96 -0.73
C GLU A 119 -0.20 -2.77 0.23
N PRO A 120 0.28 -3.82 0.91
CA PRO A 120 1.48 -3.73 1.74
C PRO A 120 2.71 -3.25 0.98
N ALA A 121 2.83 -3.59 -0.31
CA ALA A 121 3.94 -3.17 -1.15
C ALA A 121 4.00 -1.64 -1.31
N ASP A 122 2.85 -0.99 -1.50
CA ASP A 122 2.76 0.47 -1.63
C ASP A 122 3.12 1.16 -0.31
N ARG A 123 2.64 0.62 0.82
CA ARG A 123 3.02 1.10 2.16
C ARG A 123 4.52 0.95 2.41
N GLY A 124 5.10 -0.19 2.07
CA GLY A 124 6.54 -0.44 2.21
C GLY A 124 7.38 0.52 1.36
N LEU A 125 6.98 0.73 0.09
CA LEU A 125 7.64 1.70 -0.78
C LEU A 125 7.54 3.13 -0.23
N ALA A 126 6.35 3.52 0.25
CA ALA A 126 6.15 4.83 0.87
C ALA A 126 7.00 5.00 2.13
N GLY A 127 7.11 3.97 2.98
CA GLY A 127 7.95 3.98 4.18
C GLY A 127 9.43 4.20 3.88
N LEU A 128 9.98 3.52 2.87
CA LEU A 128 11.36 3.73 2.41
C LEU A 128 11.59 5.16 1.92
N ARG A 129 10.66 5.70 1.12
CA ARG A 129 10.73 7.08 0.62
C ARG A 129 10.58 8.10 1.76
N LEU A 130 9.69 7.83 2.71
CA LEU A 130 9.44 8.67 3.88
C LEU A 130 10.70 8.79 4.73
N ALA A 131 11.39 7.68 4.98
CA ALA A 131 12.65 7.69 5.73
C ALA A 131 13.72 8.58 5.07
N ARG A 132 13.84 8.54 3.73
CA ARG A 132 14.76 9.43 2.99
C ARG A 132 14.37 10.91 3.09
N VAL A 133 13.08 11.22 2.99
CA VAL A 133 12.58 12.60 3.17
C VAL A 133 12.88 13.09 4.58
N LEU A 134 12.60 12.29 5.60
CA LEU A 134 12.88 12.62 7.00
C LEU A 134 14.37 12.83 7.27
N LEU A 135 15.25 12.00 6.70
CA LEU A 135 16.70 12.21 6.76
C LEU A 135 17.12 13.52 6.10
N ALA A 136 16.59 13.83 4.91
CA ALA A 136 16.89 15.07 4.20
C ALA A 136 16.44 16.31 4.99
N ARG A 137 15.37 16.18 5.80
CA ARG A 137 14.91 17.18 6.75
C ARG A 137 15.72 17.25 8.05
N GLY A 138 16.62 16.29 8.28
CA GLY A 138 17.40 16.17 9.52
C GLY A 138 16.67 15.46 10.67
N ASP A 139 15.47 14.92 10.45
CA ASP A 139 14.74 14.15 11.46
C ASP A 139 15.14 12.67 11.44
N VAL A 140 16.32 12.41 12.00
CA VAL A 140 16.93 11.07 12.05
C VAL A 140 16.09 10.11 12.89
N ALA A 141 15.44 10.60 13.96
CA ALA A 141 14.63 9.78 14.84
C ALA A 141 13.38 9.28 14.12
N ALA A 142 12.65 10.16 13.44
CA ALA A 142 11.49 9.78 12.67
C ALA A 142 11.87 8.89 11.46
N ALA A 143 13.01 9.13 10.81
CA ALA A 143 13.48 8.27 9.72
C ALA A 143 13.72 6.83 10.20
N LYS A 144 14.30 6.67 11.40
CA LYS A 144 14.51 5.37 12.03
C LYS A 144 13.22 4.64 12.36
N GLU A 145 12.19 5.38 12.80
CA GLU A 145 10.86 4.82 13.00
C GLU A 145 10.23 4.38 11.67
N ALA A 146 10.34 5.21 10.62
CA ALA A 146 9.76 4.92 9.31
C ALA A 146 10.31 3.62 8.68
N VAL A 147 11.60 3.32 8.84
CA VAL A 147 12.19 2.07 8.33
C VAL A 147 11.86 0.83 9.17
N ALA A 148 11.21 0.97 10.32
CA ALA A 148 10.78 -0.13 11.17
C ALA A 148 9.38 -0.67 10.81
N ASP A 149 8.72 -0.07 9.82
CA ASP A 149 7.40 -0.52 9.35
C ASP A 149 7.47 -1.96 8.80
N LYS A 150 6.55 -2.81 9.26
CA LYS A 150 6.45 -4.23 8.87
C LYS A 150 6.03 -4.43 7.41
N ALA A 151 5.44 -3.41 6.78
CA ALA A 151 5.11 -3.42 5.36
C ALA A 151 6.37 -3.36 4.48
N ILE A 152 7.51 -2.90 5.02
CA ILE A 152 8.77 -2.84 4.29
C ILE A 152 9.37 -4.24 4.16
N THR A 153 9.58 -4.66 2.91
CA THR A 153 10.29 -5.90 2.61
C THR A 153 11.81 -5.67 2.69
N PRO A 154 12.59 -6.59 3.30
CA PRO A 154 14.04 -6.53 3.26
C PRO A 154 14.58 -6.38 1.84
N SER A 155 15.44 -5.40 1.63
CA SER A 155 15.97 -5.06 0.30
C SER A 155 17.27 -4.27 0.43
N PRO A 156 18.11 -4.24 -0.62
CA PRO A 156 19.30 -3.39 -0.67
C PRO A 156 19.02 -1.92 -0.36
N VAL A 157 17.86 -1.43 -0.79
CA VAL A 157 17.42 -0.05 -0.55
C VAL A 157 17.17 0.20 0.94
N LEU A 158 16.57 -0.76 1.66
CA LEU A 158 16.39 -0.65 3.10
C LEU A 158 17.74 -0.58 3.83
N ASP A 159 18.69 -1.43 3.44
CA ASP A 159 20.01 -1.47 4.06
C ASP A 159 20.81 -0.20 3.76
N GLU A 160 20.69 0.35 2.55
CA GLU A 160 21.25 1.66 2.20
C GLU A 160 20.71 2.76 3.15
N ILE A 161 19.39 2.84 3.34
CA ILE A 161 18.77 3.85 4.20
C ILE A 161 19.17 3.65 5.68
N LYS A 162 19.29 2.41 6.16
CA LYS A 162 19.82 2.14 7.51
C LYS A 162 21.26 2.63 7.65
N GLY A 163 22.07 2.49 6.60
CA GLY A 163 23.41 3.06 6.55
C GLY A 163 23.39 4.60 6.64
N ASP A 164 22.48 5.25 5.91
CA ASP A 164 22.30 6.71 5.95
C ASP A 164 21.87 7.19 7.35
N ILE A 165 20.95 6.46 8.01
CA ILE A 165 20.53 6.73 9.39
C ILE A 165 21.71 6.57 10.35
N ALA A 166 22.43 5.46 10.28
CA ALA A 166 23.58 5.22 11.15
C ALA A 166 24.67 6.29 10.97
N LEU A 167 24.89 6.74 9.73
CA LEU A 167 25.81 7.83 9.43
C LEU A 167 25.35 9.15 10.05
N ALA A 168 24.07 9.48 9.93
CA ALA A 168 23.48 10.68 10.56
C ALA A 168 23.53 10.62 12.10
N GLU A 169 23.50 9.43 12.69
CA GLU A 169 23.72 9.19 14.13
C GLU A 169 25.22 9.22 14.53
N GLY A 170 26.15 9.45 13.60
CA GLY A 170 27.59 9.45 13.85
C GLY A 170 28.23 8.07 14.00
N LYS A 171 27.51 7.00 13.63
CA LYS A 171 27.93 5.60 13.79
C LYS A 171 28.55 5.07 12.51
N SER A 172 29.71 5.60 12.12
CA SER A 172 30.38 5.30 10.84
C SER A 172 30.64 3.80 10.61
N SER A 173 30.98 3.04 11.65
CA SER A 173 31.16 1.58 11.51
C SER A 173 29.86 0.87 11.15
N GLN A 174 28.75 1.21 11.82
CA GLN A 174 27.44 0.61 11.52
C GLN A 174 26.94 1.03 10.14
N ALA A 175 27.21 2.28 9.75
CA ALA A 175 26.91 2.76 8.40
C ALA A 175 27.63 1.94 7.34
N ARG A 176 28.93 1.68 7.54
CA ARG A 176 29.75 0.84 6.65
C ARG A 176 29.19 -0.57 6.52
N ASP A 177 28.83 -1.21 7.62
CA ASP A 177 28.26 -2.57 7.62
C ASP A 177 26.95 -2.63 6.80
N HIS A 178 26.06 -1.65 6.99
CA HIS A 178 24.80 -1.57 6.25
C HIS A 178 25.00 -1.29 4.75
N TYR A 179 25.91 -0.41 4.37
CA TYR A 179 26.23 -0.17 2.96
C TYR A 179 26.83 -1.39 2.28
N GLN A 180 27.67 -2.17 2.98
CA GLN A 180 28.19 -3.43 2.46
C GLN A 180 27.09 -4.48 2.27
N GLN A 181 26.14 -4.58 3.19
CA GLN A 181 24.96 -5.43 3.05
C GLN A 181 24.11 -5.01 1.84
N ALA A 182 23.86 -3.71 1.68
CA ALA A 182 23.15 -3.17 0.55
C ALA A 182 23.84 -3.54 -0.77
N LEU A 183 25.16 -3.33 -0.87
CA LEU A 183 25.94 -3.66 -2.06
C LEU A 183 25.91 -5.17 -2.38
N ALA A 184 26.03 -6.02 -1.36
CA ALA A 184 25.99 -7.48 -1.53
C ALA A 184 24.63 -7.99 -2.02
N GLY A 185 23.54 -7.29 -1.67
CA GLY A 185 22.19 -7.64 -2.11
C GLY A 185 21.81 -7.08 -3.50
N LEU A 186 22.61 -6.18 -4.09
CA LEU A 186 22.30 -5.61 -5.40
C LEU A 186 22.56 -6.62 -6.53
N THR A 187 21.57 -6.78 -7.41
CA THR A 187 21.69 -7.59 -8.63
C THR A 187 21.48 -6.71 -9.87
N GLY A 188 22.54 -6.43 -10.62
CA GLY A 188 22.45 -5.80 -11.94
C GLY A 188 22.19 -4.29 -11.99
N ASP A 189 22.12 -3.60 -10.84
CA ASP A 189 21.99 -2.13 -10.79
C ASP A 189 23.36 -1.46 -10.57
N ALA A 190 24.06 -1.18 -11.68
CA ALA A 190 25.36 -0.54 -11.66
C ALA A 190 25.31 0.90 -11.10
N GLY A 191 24.18 1.60 -11.27
CA GLY A 191 24.01 2.96 -10.78
C GLY A 191 23.89 2.99 -9.25
N ALA A 192 23.04 2.13 -8.69
CA ALA A 192 22.93 1.97 -7.24
C ALA A 192 24.25 1.50 -6.61
N ALA A 193 24.95 0.56 -7.25
CA ALA A 193 26.26 0.11 -6.78
C ALA A 193 27.29 1.25 -6.76
N ALA A 194 27.33 2.09 -7.80
CA ALA A 194 28.22 3.25 -7.84
C ALA A 194 27.92 4.26 -6.72
N LEU A 195 26.64 4.52 -6.44
CA LEU A 195 26.23 5.42 -5.36
C LEU A 195 26.65 4.88 -3.98
N ILE A 196 26.45 3.59 -3.72
CA ILE A 196 26.82 2.97 -2.44
C ILE A 196 28.35 2.98 -2.26
N ASN A 197 29.11 2.68 -3.31
CA ASN A 197 30.58 2.78 -3.26
C ASN A 197 31.04 4.21 -2.95
N LEU A 198 30.42 5.23 -3.55
CA LEU A 198 30.71 6.62 -3.23
C LEU A 198 30.45 6.94 -1.75
N LYS A 199 29.34 6.42 -1.18
CA LYS A 199 29.04 6.58 0.26
C LYS A 199 30.10 5.88 1.13
N LEU A 200 30.54 4.68 0.76
CA LEU A 200 31.60 3.93 1.45
C LEU A 200 32.94 4.67 1.42
N ASP A 201 33.34 5.21 0.27
CA ASP A 201 34.57 5.99 0.11
C ASP A 201 34.53 7.26 0.97
N ALA A 202 33.37 7.94 1.02
CA ALA A 202 33.17 9.11 1.86
C ALA A 202 33.32 8.81 3.36
N LEU A 203 33.07 7.57 3.81
CA LEU A 203 33.35 7.16 5.20
C LEU A 203 34.84 6.95 5.44
N GLY A 204 35.57 6.35 4.50
CA GLY A 204 37.01 6.12 4.61
C GLY A 204 37.83 7.41 4.66
N ASN A 205 37.35 8.47 4.01
CA ASN A 205 38.01 9.79 4.01
C ASN A 205 37.72 10.64 5.26
N ARG A 206 36.86 10.18 6.19
CA ARG A 206 36.49 10.90 7.43
C ARG A 206 37.22 10.41 8.68
N GLU A 207 38.10 9.41 8.54
CA GLU A 207 39.00 8.91 9.60
C GLU A 207 40.30 9.74 9.65
#